data_AF-A0A7X7DNX2-F1
#
_entry.id   AF-A0A7X7DNX2-F1
#
_cell.length_a   1.000
_cell.length_b   1.000
_cell.length_c   1.000
_cell.angle_alpha   90.00
_cell.angle_beta   90.00
_cell.angle_gamma   90.00
#
_symmetry.space_group_name_H-M   'P 1'
#
loop_
_entity.id
_entity.type
_entity.pdbx_description
1 polymer ?
#
loop_
_entity_poly.entity_id
_entity_poly.type
_entity_poly.pdbx_seq_one_letter_code
_entity_poly.pdbx_strand_id
1 'polypeptide(L)'
;MIRSGALLIALLAVVSFAQQDLDSALANLSEAVTAQGDAAHDLTVARDILTKAGITDRTAEQATIIEDGRVVSLDLSNRDVANDGISVLPSEIGKLTGLKVLLCKNNVLTELPLELRNCVNLTKIDFNSNKITGIPLEFGQLDKLVDIDFRYNRLETLPYTIGNLKQLVVLRLWGNVLTTLPGQITALPLLKELYLKDNRLSSLPHDIVRMKSLTYIDIEGNKLCDLSGAVDIWLKEKLKNYRQTQKCW
;
A
#
# COMPACT_ATOMS: atom_id res chain seq x y z
N MET A 1 -14.02 -18.41 -67.57
CA MET A 1 -12.85 -17.75 -66.94
C MET A 1 -13.10 -17.18 -65.53
N ILE A 2 -14.31 -17.24 -64.95
CA ILE A 2 -14.63 -16.55 -63.68
C ILE A 2 -14.46 -17.46 -62.42
N ARG A 3 -14.40 -18.78 -62.58
CA ARG A 3 -14.32 -19.72 -61.43
C ARG A 3 -12.94 -19.83 -60.78
N SER A 4 -11.86 -19.41 -61.44
CA SER A 4 -10.49 -19.48 -60.90
C SER A 4 -10.15 -18.35 -59.92
N GLY A 5 -10.72 -17.15 -60.12
CA GLY A 5 -10.47 -15.99 -59.23
C GLY A 5 -11.07 -16.15 -57.83
N ALA A 6 -12.28 -16.70 -57.74
CA ALA A 6 -12.95 -16.92 -56.46
C ALA A 6 -12.26 -18.00 -55.59
N LEU A 7 -11.72 -19.05 -56.23
CA LEU A 7 -10.98 -20.11 -55.54
C LEU A 7 -9.65 -19.59 -54.98
N LEU A 8 -8.95 -18.73 -55.73
CA LEU A 8 -7.68 -18.12 -55.31
C LEU A 8 -7.88 -17.16 -54.13
N ILE A 9 -8.94 -16.35 -54.15
CA ILE A 9 -9.28 -15.44 -53.05
C ILE A 9 -9.64 -16.22 -51.78
N ALA A 10 -10.42 -17.30 -51.91
CA ALA A 10 -10.73 -18.16 -50.77
C ALA A 10 -9.48 -18.83 -50.18
N LEU A 11 -8.56 -19.30 -51.03
CA LEU A 11 -7.30 -19.89 -50.58
C LEU A 11 -6.42 -18.85 -49.84
N LEU A 12 -6.30 -17.64 -50.40
CA LEU A 12 -5.55 -16.54 -49.78
C LEU A 12 -6.17 -16.12 -48.44
N ALA A 13 -7.50 -16.08 -48.34
CA ALA A 13 -8.20 -15.76 -47.09
C ALA A 13 -7.96 -16.83 -46.01
N VAL A 14 -7.98 -18.11 -46.37
CA VAL A 14 -7.69 -19.22 -45.43
C VAL A 14 -6.24 -19.17 -44.96
N VAL A 15 -5.28 -18.90 -45.86
CA VAL A 15 -3.86 -18.74 -45.50
C VAL A 15 -3.66 -17.53 -44.60
N SER A 16 -4.30 -16.39 -44.91
CA SER A 16 -4.22 -15.19 -44.08
C SER A 16 -4.81 -15.40 -42.69
N PHE A 17 -5.93 -16.12 -42.59
CA PHE A 17 -6.57 -16.43 -41.30
C PHE A 17 -5.69 -17.37 -40.46
N ALA A 18 -5.16 -18.44 -41.07
CA ALA A 18 -4.24 -19.36 -40.40
C ALA A 18 -2.93 -18.68 -39.95
N GLN A 19 -2.42 -17.72 -40.74
CA GLN A 19 -1.26 -16.92 -40.36
C GLN A 19 -1.54 -16.04 -39.14
N GLN A 20 -2.72 -15.41 -39.09
CA GLN A 20 -3.14 -14.57 -37.97
C GLN A 20 -3.30 -15.37 -36.67
N ASP A 21 -3.83 -16.60 -36.76
CA ASP A 21 -3.92 -17.53 -35.62
C ASP A 21 -2.53 -17.96 -35.12
N LEU A 22 -1.59 -18.22 -36.04
CA LEU A 22 -0.22 -18.59 -35.70
C LEU A 22 0.53 -17.42 -35.03
N ASP A 23 0.41 -16.21 -35.56
CA ASP A 23 1.04 -15.00 -35.00
C ASP A 23 0.50 -14.71 -33.59
N SER A 24 -0.81 -14.89 -33.38
CA SER A 24 -1.45 -14.75 -32.06
C SER A 24 -0.97 -15.82 -31.08
N ALA A 25 -0.83 -17.08 -31.52
CA ALA A 25 -0.29 -18.16 -30.69
C ALA A 25 1.18 -17.94 -30.31
N LEU A 26 2.01 -17.45 -31.25
CA LEU A 26 3.41 -17.09 -30.99
C LEU A 26 3.54 -15.93 -30.02
N ALA A 27 2.68 -14.90 -30.14
CA ALA A 27 2.63 -13.79 -29.19
C ALA A 27 2.32 -14.27 -27.76
N ASN A 28 1.29 -15.12 -27.61
CA ASN A 28 0.91 -15.70 -26.31
C ASN A 28 2.03 -16.57 -25.71
N LEU A 29 2.75 -17.34 -26.52
CA LEU A 29 3.89 -18.15 -26.07
C LEU A 29 5.06 -17.26 -25.63
N SER A 30 5.36 -16.20 -26.37
CA SER A 30 6.38 -15.22 -25.99
C SER A 30 6.03 -14.53 -24.68
N GLU A 31 4.77 -14.13 -24.49
CA GLU A 31 4.28 -13.52 -23.26
C GLU A 31 4.38 -14.49 -22.07
N ALA A 32 3.99 -15.76 -22.25
CA ALA A 32 4.11 -16.78 -21.22
C ALA A 32 5.57 -17.03 -20.80
N VAL A 33 6.51 -17.06 -21.76
CA VAL A 33 7.94 -17.24 -21.48
C VAL A 33 8.52 -16.03 -20.73
N THR A 34 8.17 -14.81 -21.15
CA THR A 34 8.59 -13.58 -20.44
C THR A 34 8.02 -13.53 -19.03
N ALA A 35 6.71 -13.81 -18.87
CA ALA A 35 6.05 -13.87 -17.56
C ALA A 35 6.71 -14.90 -16.63
N GLN A 36 7.13 -16.04 -17.17
CA GLN A 36 7.86 -17.05 -16.40
C GLN A 36 9.26 -16.58 -15.98
N GLY A 37 9.96 -15.83 -16.84
CA GLY A 37 11.25 -15.21 -16.53
C GLY A 37 11.15 -14.14 -15.44
N ASP A 38 10.13 -13.28 -15.51
CA ASP A 38 9.87 -12.25 -14.51
C ASP A 38 9.50 -12.87 -13.15
N ALA A 39 8.73 -13.97 -13.14
CA ALA A 39 8.34 -14.65 -11.91
C ALA A 39 9.56 -15.27 -11.21
N ALA A 40 10.46 -15.88 -11.98
CA ALA A 40 11.70 -16.45 -11.45
C ALA A 40 12.62 -15.36 -10.87
N HIS A 41 12.69 -14.19 -11.53
CA HIS A 41 13.42 -13.05 -11.02
C HIS A 41 12.83 -12.51 -9.71
N ASP A 42 11.52 -12.22 -9.69
CA ASP A 42 10.83 -11.69 -8.51
C ASP A 42 10.90 -12.68 -7.33
N LEU A 43 10.79 -13.99 -7.57
CA LEU A 43 10.98 -15.02 -6.53
C LEU A 43 12.42 -15.04 -5.99
N THR A 44 13.42 -14.82 -6.85
CA THR A 44 14.81 -14.72 -6.42
C THR A 44 15.01 -13.50 -5.52
N VAL A 45 14.44 -12.36 -5.90
CA VAL A 45 14.43 -11.14 -5.07
C VAL A 45 13.72 -11.39 -3.74
N ALA A 46 12.53 -12.00 -3.75
CA ALA A 46 11.79 -12.32 -2.53
C ALA A 46 12.60 -13.24 -1.60
N ARG A 47 13.29 -14.25 -2.15
CA ARG A 47 14.16 -15.15 -1.39
C ARG A 47 15.35 -14.43 -0.75
N ASP A 48 15.97 -13.48 -1.47
CA ASP A 48 17.03 -12.62 -0.92
C ASP A 48 16.50 -11.72 0.20
N ILE A 49 15.31 -11.12 0.03
CA ILE A 49 14.63 -10.33 1.07
C ILE A 49 14.40 -11.17 2.32
N LEU A 50 13.82 -12.37 2.20
CA LEU A 50 13.57 -13.27 3.33
C LEU A 50 14.88 -13.61 4.05
N THR A 51 15.92 -13.96 3.29
CA THR A 51 17.24 -14.32 3.83
C THR A 51 17.86 -13.16 4.60
N LYS A 52 17.90 -11.96 4.02
CA LYS A 52 18.43 -10.74 4.64
C LYS A 52 17.62 -10.29 5.85
N ALA A 53 16.32 -10.51 5.81
CA ALA A 53 15.42 -10.23 6.92
C ALA A 53 15.48 -11.30 8.03
N GLY A 54 16.25 -12.39 7.84
CA GLY A 54 16.38 -13.48 8.81
C GLY A 54 15.14 -14.38 8.92
N ILE A 55 14.24 -14.33 7.94
CA ILE A 55 13.03 -15.15 7.87
C ILE A 55 13.42 -16.54 7.36
N THR A 56 13.40 -17.53 8.24
CA THR A 56 13.80 -18.91 7.93
C THR A 56 12.67 -19.93 8.09
N ASP A 57 11.54 -19.53 8.66
CA ASP A 57 10.36 -20.37 8.92
C ASP A 57 9.55 -20.68 7.65
N ARG A 58 9.84 -20.01 6.53
CA ARG A 58 9.12 -20.17 5.27
C ARG A 58 9.96 -19.85 4.04
N THR A 59 9.54 -20.40 2.91
CA THR A 59 10.10 -20.15 1.58
C THR A 59 9.52 -18.89 0.95
N ALA A 60 10.16 -18.38 -0.10
CA ALA A 60 9.66 -17.24 -0.88
C ALA A 60 8.28 -17.55 -1.49
N GLU A 61 8.09 -18.78 -1.97
CA GLU A 61 6.83 -19.27 -2.54
C GLU A 61 5.68 -19.25 -1.52
N GLN A 62 5.96 -19.57 -0.25
CA GLN A 62 4.96 -19.50 0.82
C GLN A 62 4.68 -18.07 1.28
N ALA A 63 5.64 -17.16 1.09
CA ALA A 63 5.51 -15.76 1.46
C ALA A 63 4.96 -14.88 0.33
N THR A 64 4.81 -15.40 -0.89
CA THR A 64 4.42 -14.62 -2.06
C THR A 64 3.15 -15.12 -2.73
N ILE A 65 2.48 -14.22 -3.44
CA ILE A 65 1.45 -14.55 -4.42
C ILE A 65 1.95 -14.03 -5.76
N ILE A 66 1.85 -14.86 -6.79
CA ILE A 66 2.25 -14.53 -8.16
C ILE A 66 0.99 -14.44 -9.03
N GLU A 67 0.85 -13.34 -9.76
CA GLU A 67 -0.18 -13.14 -10.79
C GLU A 67 0.53 -12.64 -12.05
N ASP A 68 0.14 -13.16 -13.21
CA ASP A 68 0.65 -12.72 -14.52
C ASP A 68 2.19 -12.66 -14.59
N GLY A 69 2.84 -13.66 -13.96
CA GLY A 69 4.30 -13.75 -13.94
C GLY A 69 5.02 -12.79 -12.98
N ARG A 70 4.32 -12.07 -12.10
CA ARG A 70 4.92 -11.11 -11.17
C ARG A 70 4.56 -11.42 -9.72
N VAL A 71 5.47 -11.16 -8.79
CA VAL A 71 5.11 -11.19 -7.36
C VAL A 71 4.24 -9.98 -7.05
N VAL A 72 2.95 -10.23 -6.79
CA VAL A 72 1.96 -9.19 -6.50
C VAL A 72 1.67 -9.04 -5.01
N SER A 73 1.98 -10.05 -4.20
CA SER A 73 1.88 -9.98 -2.75
C SER A 73 3.15 -10.54 -2.12
N LEU A 74 3.62 -9.89 -1.05
CA LEU A 74 4.72 -10.36 -0.23
C LEU A 74 4.34 -10.23 1.26
N ASP A 75 4.41 -11.33 1.99
CA ASP A 75 4.15 -11.41 3.43
C ASP A 75 5.43 -11.67 4.23
N LEU A 76 5.95 -10.59 4.82
CA LEU A 76 7.09 -10.54 5.73
C LEU A 76 6.66 -10.44 7.20
N SER A 77 5.37 -10.67 7.50
CA SER A 77 4.86 -10.60 8.86
C SER A 77 5.57 -11.59 9.76
N ASN A 78 5.91 -11.16 10.98
CA ASN A 78 6.38 -12.09 11.99
C ASN A 78 5.22 -12.96 12.48
N ARG A 79 5.47 -14.26 12.53
CA ARG A 79 4.51 -15.27 13.00
C ARG A 79 4.97 -15.97 14.28
N ASP A 80 6.21 -15.71 14.71
CA ASP A 80 6.79 -16.31 15.89
C ASP A 80 6.78 -15.30 17.04
N VAL A 81 6.07 -15.66 18.12
CA VAL A 81 5.98 -14.85 19.34
C VAL A 81 7.27 -14.84 20.16
N ALA A 82 8.18 -15.79 19.90
CA ALA A 82 9.47 -15.89 20.59
C ALA A 82 10.58 -15.09 19.91
N ASN A 83 10.39 -14.68 18.66
CA ASN A 83 11.35 -13.87 17.90
C ASN A 83 10.84 -12.42 17.80
N ASP A 84 11.72 -11.45 17.99
CA ASP A 84 11.42 -10.02 17.81
C ASP A 84 11.07 -9.67 16.35
N GLY A 85 11.39 -10.54 15.38
CA GLY A 85 11.11 -10.34 13.96
C GLY A 85 12.17 -9.48 13.28
N ILE A 86 11.82 -8.93 12.11
CA ILE A 86 12.77 -8.22 11.25
C ILE A 86 12.94 -6.76 11.74
N SER A 87 14.18 -6.26 11.79
CA SER A 87 14.49 -4.89 12.22
C SER A 87 14.72 -3.91 11.08
N VAL A 88 15.07 -4.42 9.89
CA VAL A 88 15.27 -3.63 8.68
C VAL A 88 14.57 -4.32 7.51
N LEU A 89 13.83 -3.55 6.72
CA LEU A 89 13.31 -4.01 5.44
C LEU A 89 14.37 -3.74 4.35
N PRO A 90 14.90 -4.77 3.68
CA PRO A 90 15.97 -4.60 2.70
C PRO A 90 15.54 -3.74 1.49
N SER A 91 16.47 -2.96 0.93
CA SER A 91 16.22 -2.07 -0.22
C SER A 91 15.85 -2.82 -1.50
N GLU A 92 16.16 -4.11 -1.58
CA GLU A 92 15.74 -5.00 -2.66
C GLU A 92 14.23 -5.08 -2.83
N ILE A 93 13.44 -4.69 -1.82
CA ILE A 93 11.98 -4.56 -1.95
C ILE A 93 11.61 -3.71 -3.17
N GLY A 94 12.39 -2.67 -3.48
CA GLY A 94 12.15 -1.80 -4.63
C GLY A 94 12.33 -2.45 -6.00
N LYS A 95 12.85 -3.69 -6.06
CA LYS A 95 12.94 -4.46 -7.31
C LYS A 95 11.62 -5.16 -7.66
N LEU A 96 10.73 -5.37 -6.69
CA LEU A 96 9.42 -6.00 -6.89
C LEU A 96 8.41 -4.99 -7.47
N THR A 97 8.62 -4.52 -8.69
CA THR A 97 7.80 -3.46 -9.30
C THR A 97 6.35 -3.88 -9.59
N GLY A 98 6.05 -5.18 -9.60
CA GLY A 98 4.71 -5.75 -9.70
C GLY A 98 3.93 -5.80 -8.37
N LEU A 99 4.57 -5.47 -7.25
CA LEU A 99 4.00 -5.66 -5.92
C LEU A 99 2.77 -4.76 -5.71
N LYS A 100 1.64 -5.39 -5.37
CA LYS A 100 0.36 -4.74 -5.05
C LYS A 100 0.06 -4.73 -3.56
N VAL A 101 0.53 -5.74 -2.81
CA VAL A 101 0.27 -5.93 -1.38
C VAL A 101 1.58 -6.24 -0.65
N LEU A 102 1.90 -5.46 0.39
CA LEU A 102 3.02 -5.73 1.28
C LEU A 102 2.54 -5.85 2.71
N LEU A 103 2.75 -7.03 3.32
CA LEU A 103 2.41 -7.29 4.72
C LEU A 103 3.71 -7.46 5.51
N CYS A 104 3.86 -6.72 6.60
CA CYS A 104 5.07 -6.72 7.42
C CYS A 104 4.74 -6.45 8.90
N LYS A 105 3.64 -7.03 9.39
CA LYS A 105 3.16 -6.82 10.76
C LYS A 105 4.00 -7.55 11.81
N ASN A 106 3.91 -7.09 13.06
CA ASN A 106 4.50 -7.73 14.25
C ASN A 106 6.04 -7.86 14.20
N ASN A 107 6.70 -6.92 13.54
CA ASN A 107 8.15 -6.87 13.44
C ASN A 107 8.70 -5.76 14.35
N VAL A 108 10.00 -5.47 14.25
CA VAL A 108 10.66 -4.40 15.01
C VAL A 108 11.27 -3.33 14.10
N LEU A 109 10.68 -3.14 12.92
CA LEU A 109 11.11 -2.12 11.96
C LEU A 109 11.09 -0.73 12.60
N THR A 110 12.17 0.02 12.42
CA THR A 110 12.27 1.42 12.88
C THR A 110 12.10 2.43 11.77
N GLU A 111 12.31 2.02 10.51
CA GLU A 111 12.25 2.87 9.33
C GLU A 111 11.79 2.07 8.10
N LEU A 112 11.42 2.81 7.04
CA LEU A 112 11.07 2.26 5.74
C LEU A 112 12.16 2.63 4.72
N PRO A 113 12.60 1.70 3.84
CA PRO A 113 13.57 2.00 2.81
C PRO A 113 12.98 2.94 1.75
N LEU A 114 13.78 3.89 1.26
CA LEU A 114 13.35 4.83 0.22
C LEU A 114 13.00 4.12 -1.08
N GLU A 115 13.60 2.95 -1.35
CA GLU A 115 13.35 2.13 -2.53
C GLU A 115 11.94 1.56 -2.58
N LEU A 116 11.19 1.58 -1.47
CA LEU A 116 9.78 1.19 -1.46
C LEU A 116 8.97 2.01 -2.47
N ARG A 117 9.38 3.25 -2.77
CA ARG A 117 8.79 4.12 -3.80
C ARG A 117 8.74 3.50 -5.21
N ASN A 118 9.62 2.54 -5.49
CA ASN A 118 9.68 1.86 -6.79
C ASN A 118 8.57 0.81 -6.96
N CYS A 119 7.91 0.41 -5.87
CA CYS A 119 6.77 -0.50 -5.90
C CYS A 119 5.48 0.25 -6.28
N VAL A 120 5.49 0.89 -7.46
CA VAL A 120 4.46 1.84 -7.93
C VAL A 120 3.06 1.23 -8.10
N ASN A 121 2.95 -0.10 -8.01
CA ASN A 121 1.68 -0.82 -8.07
C ASN A 121 1.08 -1.13 -6.70
N LEU A 122 1.72 -0.70 -5.60
CA LEU A 122 1.20 -0.92 -4.26
C LEU A 122 -0.17 -0.27 -4.08
N THR A 123 -1.13 -1.11 -3.66
CA THR A 123 -2.50 -0.73 -3.32
C THR A 123 -2.77 -0.90 -1.83
N LYS A 124 -2.05 -1.79 -1.17
CA LYS A 124 -2.19 -2.09 0.25
C LYS A 124 -0.85 -2.29 0.92
N ILE A 125 -0.69 -1.69 2.10
CA ILE A 125 0.42 -1.99 3.00
C ILE A 125 -0.08 -2.22 4.41
N ASP A 126 0.58 -3.15 5.11
CA ASP A 126 0.33 -3.42 6.54
C ASP A 126 1.66 -3.49 7.28
N PHE A 127 1.99 -2.43 8.01
CA PHE A 127 3.15 -2.30 8.89
C PHE A 127 2.74 -2.23 10.36
N ASN A 128 1.56 -2.74 10.70
CA ASN A 128 1.03 -2.75 12.06
C ASN A 128 2.01 -3.42 13.05
N SER A 129 2.04 -2.94 14.29
CA SER A 129 2.86 -3.51 15.38
C SER A 129 4.34 -3.55 15.01
N ASN A 130 4.92 -2.36 14.81
CA ASN A 130 6.34 -2.16 14.55
C ASN A 130 6.86 -1.02 15.46
N LYS A 131 8.08 -0.53 15.21
CA LYS A 131 8.71 0.57 15.95
C LYS A 131 8.99 1.78 15.04
N ILE A 132 8.26 1.92 13.92
CA ILE A 132 8.53 2.92 12.89
C ILE A 132 8.30 4.31 13.46
N THR A 133 9.31 5.18 13.34
CA THR A 133 9.28 6.55 13.88
C THR A 133 8.90 7.61 12.85
N GLY A 134 9.11 7.31 11.56
CA GLY A 134 8.78 8.21 10.45
C GLY A 134 8.54 7.49 9.13
N ILE A 135 7.91 8.21 8.21
CA ILE A 135 7.65 7.76 6.83
C ILE A 135 8.41 8.68 5.87
N PRO A 136 9.22 8.15 4.93
CA PRO A 136 10.00 8.97 4.00
C PRO A 136 9.10 9.80 3.06
N LEU A 137 9.61 10.92 2.54
CA LEU A 137 8.84 11.80 1.65
C LEU A 137 8.45 11.09 0.34
N GLU A 138 9.33 10.23 -0.15
CA GLU A 138 9.18 9.38 -1.33
C GLU A 138 7.97 8.45 -1.24
N PHE A 139 7.49 8.16 -0.03
CA PHE A 139 6.28 7.37 0.18
C PHE A 139 5.05 7.96 -0.52
N GLY A 140 5.01 9.29 -0.70
CA GLY A 140 3.96 9.97 -1.45
C GLY A 140 3.96 9.71 -2.97
N GLN A 141 4.92 8.95 -3.50
CA GLN A 141 4.95 8.51 -4.89
C GLN A 141 4.13 7.24 -5.14
N LEU A 142 3.66 6.57 -4.08
CA LEU A 142 2.83 5.37 -4.15
C LEU A 142 1.34 5.75 -4.36
N ASP A 143 1.06 6.46 -5.45
CA ASP A 143 -0.23 7.11 -5.72
C ASP A 143 -1.44 6.17 -5.86
N LYS A 144 -1.19 4.87 -6.07
CA LYS A 144 -2.19 3.79 -6.12
C LYS A 144 -2.57 3.21 -4.75
N LEU A 145 -1.96 3.65 -3.65
CA LEU A 145 -2.31 3.16 -2.31
C LEU A 145 -3.77 3.47 -1.97
N VAL A 146 -4.50 2.44 -1.57
CA VAL A 146 -5.91 2.48 -1.17
C VAL A 146 -6.07 2.24 0.33
N ASP A 147 -5.27 1.33 0.89
CA ASP A 147 -5.37 0.88 2.27
C ASP A 147 -3.99 0.89 2.96
N ILE A 148 -3.84 1.72 3.98
CA ILE A 148 -2.60 1.87 4.74
C ILE A 148 -2.85 1.55 6.21
N ASP A 149 -2.04 0.63 6.75
CA ASP A 149 -2.04 0.29 8.15
C ASP A 149 -0.66 0.51 8.80
N PHE A 150 -0.55 1.53 9.65
CA PHE A 150 0.62 1.86 10.47
C PHE A 150 0.27 1.83 11.96
N ARG A 151 -0.76 1.08 12.34
CA ARG A 151 -1.19 0.96 13.73
C ARG A 151 -0.07 0.45 14.63
N TYR A 152 -0.10 0.82 15.92
CA TYR A 152 0.88 0.37 16.92
C TYR A 152 2.34 0.54 16.48
N ASN A 153 2.69 1.78 16.12
CA ASN A 153 4.05 2.20 15.77
C ASN A 153 4.48 3.36 16.68
N ARG A 154 5.53 4.09 16.29
CA ARG A 154 6.06 5.24 17.02
C ARG A 154 6.08 6.49 16.15
N LEU A 155 5.16 6.60 15.20
CA LEU A 155 5.09 7.74 14.28
C LEU A 155 4.86 9.04 15.07
N GLU A 156 5.78 9.99 14.91
CA GLU A 156 5.69 11.32 15.51
C GLU A 156 4.97 12.32 14.60
N THR A 157 5.17 12.17 13.29
CA THR A 157 4.57 13.00 12.24
C THR A 157 4.26 12.15 11.00
N LEU A 158 3.47 12.71 10.08
CA LEU A 158 3.34 12.20 8.72
C LEU A 158 4.00 13.18 7.74
N PRO A 159 4.61 12.70 6.65
CA PRO A 159 5.17 13.58 5.63
C PRO A 159 4.06 14.38 4.95
N TYR A 160 4.34 15.62 4.54
CA TYR A 160 3.38 16.44 3.79
C TYR A 160 2.96 15.79 2.46
N THR A 161 3.82 14.91 1.91
CA THR A 161 3.56 14.15 0.70
C THR A 161 2.47 13.08 0.86
N ILE A 162 1.98 12.82 2.09
CA ILE A 162 0.79 11.97 2.30
C ILE A 162 -0.42 12.47 1.48
N GLY A 163 -0.52 13.78 1.25
CA GLY A 163 -1.59 14.36 0.43
C GLY A 163 -1.54 13.98 -1.05
N ASN A 164 -0.47 13.34 -1.53
CA ASN A 164 -0.33 12.87 -2.91
C ASN A 164 -1.04 11.53 -3.17
N LEU A 165 -1.43 10.81 -2.13
CA LEU A 165 -2.03 9.47 -2.24
C LEU A 165 -3.50 9.55 -2.68
N LYS A 166 -3.75 9.92 -3.93
CA LYS A 166 -5.10 10.30 -4.41
C LYS A 166 -6.10 9.14 -4.40
N GLN A 167 -5.63 7.90 -4.36
CA GLN A 167 -6.46 6.70 -4.26
C GLN A 167 -6.73 6.25 -2.81
N LEU A 168 -6.16 6.92 -1.80
CA LEU A 168 -6.25 6.46 -0.42
C LEU A 168 -7.69 6.53 0.11
N VAL A 169 -8.21 5.40 0.58
CA VAL A 169 -9.56 5.25 1.13
C VAL A 169 -9.52 5.05 2.63
N VAL A 170 -8.57 4.25 3.12
CA VAL A 170 -8.45 3.92 4.55
C VAL A 170 -7.03 4.19 5.04
N LEU A 171 -6.94 4.98 6.12
CA LEU A 171 -5.68 5.29 6.78
C LEU A 171 -5.77 4.95 8.27
N ARG A 172 -5.03 3.93 8.70
CA ARG A 172 -5.00 3.49 10.09
C ARG A 172 -3.70 3.88 10.78
N LEU A 173 -3.81 4.72 11.80
CA LEU A 173 -2.69 5.31 12.53
C LEU A 173 -2.85 5.21 14.05
N TRP A 174 -3.79 4.41 14.54
CA TRP A 174 -4.04 4.33 15.98
C TRP A 174 -2.80 3.85 16.76
N GLY A 175 -2.70 4.13 18.05
CA GLY A 175 -1.60 3.65 18.89
C GLY A 175 -0.22 4.11 18.41
N ASN A 176 -0.12 5.36 17.96
CA ASN A 176 1.14 6.02 17.61
C ASN A 176 1.40 7.19 18.59
N VAL A 177 2.35 8.07 18.29
CA VAL A 177 2.67 9.24 19.11
C VAL A 177 2.51 10.55 18.35
N LEU A 178 1.64 10.56 17.33
CA LEU A 178 1.40 11.72 16.46
C LEU A 178 0.94 12.91 17.28
N THR A 179 1.60 14.05 17.12
CA THR A 179 1.25 15.31 17.81
C THR A 179 0.42 16.23 16.93
N THR A 180 0.58 16.13 15.61
CA THR A 180 -0.17 16.87 14.59
C THR A 180 -0.38 16.00 13.34
N LEU A 181 -1.25 16.45 12.44
CA LEU A 181 -1.36 15.93 11.09
C LEU A 181 -0.93 17.03 10.10
N PRO A 182 -0.25 16.70 8.99
CA PRO A 182 0.04 17.66 7.95
C PRO A 182 -1.27 18.17 7.32
N GLY A 183 -1.35 19.46 7.02
CA GLY A 183 -2.54 20.05 6.41
C GLY A 183 -2.94 19.37 5.09
N GLN A 184 -1.95 18.83 4.36
CA GLN A 184 -2.11 18.14 3.09
C GLN A 184 -2.97 16.87 3.17
N ILE A 185 -3.19 16.30 4.36
CA ILE A 185 -4.12 15.16 4.53
C ILE A 185 -5.55 15.52 4.10
N THR A 186 -5.93 16.81 4.16
CA THR A 186 -7.25 17.29 3.72
C THR A 186 -7.40 17.33 2.20
N ALA A 187 -6.30 17.16 1.45
CA ALA A 187 -6.29 17.12 -0.01
C ALA A 187 -6.49 15.70 -0.59
N LEU A 188 -6.81 14.72 0.27
CA LEU A 188 -7.12 13.34 -0.11
C LEU A 188 -8.59 13.22 -0.54
N PRO A 189 -8.88 13.09 -1.85
CA PRO A 189 -10.25 13.20 -2.36
C PRO A 189 -11.11 11.98 -2.03
N LEU A 190 -10.50 10.81 -1.80
CA LEU A 190 -11.18 9.54 -1.61
C LEU A 190 -11.11 9.00 -0.17
N LEU A 191 -10.46 9.70 0.76
CA LEU A 191 -10.29 9.20 2.13
C LEU A 191 -11.65 9.11 2.83
N LYS A 192 -12.04 7.89 3.20
CA LYS A 192 -13.31 7.57 3.86
C LYS A 192 -13.16 7.30 5.34
N GLU A 193 -12.07 6.65 5.73
CA GLU A 193 -11.85 6.20 7.10
C GLU A 193 -10.48 6.64 7.61
N LEU A 194 -10.47 7.37 8.72
CA LEU A 194 -9.26 7.89 9.37
C LEU A 194 -9.22 7.47 10.85
N TYR A 195 -8.33 6.54 11.19
CA TYR A 195 -8.21 6.02 12.55
C TYR A 195 -7.00 6.64 13.25
N LEU A 196 -7.26 7.51 14.23
CA LEU A 196 -6.24 8.27 14.97
C LEU A 196 -6.26 7.97 16.47
N LYS A 197 -7.04 6.98 16.90
CA LYS A 197 -7.17 6.62 18.32
C LYS A 197 -5.81 6.43 19.00
N ASP A 198 -5.70 6.81 20.27
CA ASP A 198 -4.50 6.63 21.08
C ASP A 198 -3.25 7.23 20.43
N ASN A 199 -3.34 8.50 20.06
CA ASN A 199 -2.21 9.35 19.65
C ASN A 199 -2.02 10.49 20.67
N ARG A 200 -1.27 11.54 20.29
CA ARG A 200 -1.01 12.73 21.12
C ARG A 200 -1.49 14.02 20.44
N LEU A 201 -2.47 13.92 19.53
CA LEU A 201 -2.93 15.05 18.73
C LEU A 201 -3.52 16.13 19.62
N SER A 202 -2.99 17.35 19.52
CA SER A 202 -3.54 18.54 20.19
C SER A 202 -4.39 19.41 19.25
N SER A 203 -4.33 19.13 17.95
CA SER A 203 -5.11 19.82 16.92
C SER A 203 -5.39 18.89 15.73
N LEU A 204 -6.35 19.29 14.89
CA LEU A 204 -6.57 18.74 13.56
C LEU A 204 -6.48 19.86 12.53
N PRO A 205 -6.08 19.57 11.27
CA PRO A 205 -6.08 20.57 10.21
C PRO A 205 -7.46 21.23 10.06
N HIS A 206 -7.48 22.57 9.94
CA HIS A 206 -8.74 23.33 9.86
C HIS A 206 -9.66 22.84 8.74
N ASP A 207 -9.09 22.49 7.59
CA ASP A 207 -9.84 22.05 6.41
C ASP A 207 -10.34 20.59 6.48
N ILE A 208 -10.10 19.88 7.60
CA ILE A 208 -10.68 18.54 7.81
C ILE A 208 -12.21 18.56 7.72
N VAL A 209 -12.82 19.69 8.10
CA VAL A 209 -14.26 19.93 8.01
C VAL A 209 -14.79 19.93 6.57
N ARG A 210 -13.91 20.10 5.57
CA ARG A 210 -14.24 20.15 4.15
C ARG A 210 -14.10 18.79 3.44
N MET A 211 -13.62 17.76 4.14
CA MET A 211 -13.40 16.44 3.55
C MET A 211 -14.73 15.72 3.33
N LYS A 212 -15.31 15.87 2.13
CA LYS A 212 -16.62 15.33 1.77
C LYS A 212 -16.70 13.80 1.81
N SER A 213 -15.60 13.13 1.50
CA SER A 213 -15.52 11.66 1.47
C SER A 213 -15.34 11.05 2.86
N LEU A 214 -14.93 11.83 3.87
CA LEU A 214 -14.60 11.33 5.19
C LEU A 214 -15.89 10.97 5.96
N THR A 215 -16.14 9.68 6.09
CA THR A 215 -17.35 9.11 6.71
C THR A 215 -17.08 8.60 8.13
N TYR A 216 -15.86 8.14 8.41
CA TYR A 216 -15.45 7.65 9.72
C TYR A 216 -14.16 8.33 10.17
N ILE A 217 -14.16 8.83 11.40
CA ILE A 217 -12.97 9.33 12.08
C ILE A 217 -13.00 8.87 13.53
N ASP A 218 -11.89 8.30 14.00
CA ASP A 218 -11.71 7.93 15.40
C ASP A 218 -10.55 8.71 16.00
N ILE A 219 -10.85 9.54 17.00
CA ILE A 219 -9.89 10.43 17.68
C ILE A 219 -9.83 10.15 19.18
N GLU A 220 -10.38 9.03 19.65
CA GLU A 220 -10.32 8.66 21.07
C GLU A 220 -8.86 8.63 21.58
N GLY A 221 -8.64 8.96 22.85
CA GLY A 221 -7.33 8.83 23.47
C GLY A 221 -6.26 9.82 22.99
N ASN A 222 -6.66 10.95 22.37
CA ASN A 222 -5.79 12.06 21.97
C ASN A 222 -5.78 13.21 22.98
N LYS A 223 -5.21 14.37 22.65
CA LYS A 223 -5.13 15.58 23.49
C LYS A 223 -5.96 16.74 22.92
N LEU A 224 -7.09 16.44 22.29
CA LEU A 224 -7.96 17.43 21.62
C LEU A 224 -8.88 18.16 22.62
N CYS A 225 -8.26 18.77 23.64
CA CYS A 225 -8.93 19.25 24.85
C CYS A 225 -9.52 20.65 24.71
N ASP A 226 -8.82 21.53 24.00
CA ASP A 226 -9.14 22.96 23.92
C ASP A 226 -9.46 23.42 22.50
N LEU A 227 -10.05 22.51 21.70
CA LEU A 227 -10.51 22.88 20.36
C LEU A 227 -11.61 23.94 20.43
N SER A 228 -11.61 24.85 19.47
CA SER A 228 -12.67 25.84 19.25
C SER A 228 -12.92 26.04 17.75
N GLY A 229 -13.97 26.78 17.40
CA GLY A 229 -14.29 27.10 16.01
C GLY A 229 -14.84 25.90 15.22
N ALA A 230 -14.63 25.92 13.91
CA ALA A 230 -15.28 25.01 12.97
C ALA A 230 -14.98 23.53 13.23
N VAL A 231 -13.73 23.20 13.61
CA VAL A 231 -13.32 21.81 13.88
C VAL A 231 -14.02 21.26 15.12
N ASP A 232 -14.14 22.05 16.19
CA ASP A 232 -14.86 21.62 17.42
C ASP A 232 -16.34 21.38 17.14
N ILE A 233 -17.00 22.29 16.43
CA ILE A 233 -18.41 22.16 16.04
C ILE A 233 -18.61 20.88 15.22
N TRP A 234 -17.77 20.69 14.20
CA TRP A 234 -17.81 19.52 13.32
C TRP A 234 -17.59 18.20 14.07
N LEU A 235 -16.66 18.17 15.02
CA LEU A 235 -16.42 16.98 15.86
C LEU A 235 -17.60 16.70 16.78
N LYS A 236 -18.22 17.72 17.40
CA LYS A 236 -19.41 17.53 18.26
C LYS A 236 -20.60 16.95 17.49
N GLU A 237 -20.75 17.31 16.23
CA GLU A 237 -21.80 16.78 15.35
C GLU A 237 -21.54 15.30 14.99
N LYS A 238 -20.29 14.96 14.62
CA LYS A 238 -19.95 13.59 14.17
C LYS A 238 -19.71 12.61 15.31
N LEU A 239 -19.07 13.05 16.39
CA LEU A 239 -18.61 12.24 17.51
C LEU A 239 -19.17 12.82 18.81
N LYS A 240 -20.38 12.37 19.19
CA LYS A 240 -21.02 12.81 20.43
C LYS A 240 -20.07 12.57 21.60
N ASN A 241 -19.90 13.60 22.43
CA ASN A 241 -19.05 13.56 23.63
C ASN A 241 -17.56 13.26 23.38
N TYR A 242 -17.01 13.53 22.19
CA TYR A 242 -15.60 13.23 21.87
C TYR A 242 -14.59 13.77 22.89
N ARG A 243 -14.92 14.86 23.59
CA ARG A 243 -14.07 15.48 24.62
C ARG A 243 -13.85 14.57 25.84
N GLN A 244 -14.84 13.75 26.20
CA GLN A 244 -14.76 12.84 27.34
C GLN A 244 -13.77 11.70 27.09
N THR A 245 -13.47 11.42 25.82
CA THR A 245 -12.56 10.35 25.41
C THR A 245 -11.13 10.87 25.20
N GLN A 246 -10.83 12.13 25.55
CA GLN A 246 -9.50 12.73 25.38
C GLN A 246 -8.69 12.67 26.68
N LYS A 247 -7.35 12.57 26.53
CA LYS A 247 -6.35 12.55 27.60
C LYS A 247 -5.94 13.98 27.99
N CYS A 248 -6.86 14.69 28.65
CA CYS A 248 -6.74 16.12 28.99
C CYS A 248 -6.14 16.43 30.37
N TRP A 249 -5.40 15.49 30.94
CA TRP A 249 -4.74 15.61 32.25
C TRP A 249 -3.26 15.94 32.13
#